data_AF-A0A1Q8V8Q5-F1
#
_entry.id   AF-A0A1Q8V8Q5-F1
#
_cell.length_a   1.000
_cell.length_b   1.000
_cell.length_c   1.000
_cell.angle_alpha   90.00
_cell.angle_beta   90.00
_cell.angle_gamma   90.00
#
_symmetry.space_group_name_H-M   'P 1'
#
loop_
_entity.id
_entity.type
_entity.pdbx_description
1 polymer ?
#
loop_
_entity_poly.entity_id
_entity_poly.type
_entity_poly.pdbx_seq_one_letter_code
_entity_poly.pdbx_strand_id
1 'polypeptide(L)'
;MEFSVDSEIGELRQVILHRPGNEMLRLTPQNKDHLLFDDVLWLERAQEEHDQFARVLTDRDIEVLYLSDLLAQTLEVPEAREYVLDRVVNENTNGPSAAESLRALAD
;
A
#
# COMPACT_ATOMS: atom_id res chain seq x y z
N MET A 1 13.85 12.19 16.23
CA MET A 1 13.66 10.81 16.73
C MET A 1 14.33 9.89 15.74
N GLU A 2 15.05 8.89 16.21
CA GLU A 2 15.66 7.85 15.37
C GLU A 2 14.70 6.66 15.32
N PHE A 3 14.42 6.13 14.13
CA PHE A 3 13.56 4.96 13.97
C PHE A 3 14.34 3.70 14.33
N SER A 4 13.82 2.87 15.24
CA SER A 4 14.42 1.58 15.61
C SER A 4 13.38 0.49 15.79
N VAL A 5 13.77 -0.74 15.50
CA VAL A 5 13.02 -1.98 15.80
C VAL A 5 14.00 -2.92 16.47
N ASP A 6 14.00 -2.93 17.80
CA ASP A 6 15.02 -3.61 18.61
C ASP A 6 14.54 -4.99 19.11
N SER A 7 13.26 -5.32 18.94
CA SER A 7 12.64 -6.57 19.40
C SER A 7 11.29 -6.83 18.72
N GLU A 8 10.95 -8.11 18.55
CA GLU A 8 9.63 -8.58 18.06
C GLU A 8 8.56 -8.67 19.18
N ILE A 9 8.97 -8.54 20.46
CA ILE A 9 8.08 -8.67 21.63
C ILE A 9 8.10 -7.45 22.54
N GLY A 10 8.89 -6.43 22.19
CA GLY A 10 8.96 -5.17 22.92
C GLY A 10 7.67 -4.37 22.80
N GLU A 11 7.60 -3.27 23.56
CA GLU A 11 6.49 -2.32 23.45
C GLU A 11 6.47 -1.66 22.07
N LEU A 12 5.42 -1.90 21.30
CA LEU A 12 5.21 -1.30 19.98
C LEU A 12 4.78 0.15 20.15
N ARG A 13 5.47 1.08 19.47
CA ARG A 13 5.19 2.53 19.56
C ARG A 13 4.57 3.10 18.29
N GLN A 14 5.01 2.59 17.14
CA GLN A 14 4.56 3.04 15.82
C GLN A 14 4.53 1.84 14.87
N VAL A 15 3.54 1.80 13.97
CA VAL A 15 3.38 0.74 12.97
C VAL A 15 2.84 1.31 11.66
N ILE A 16 3.28 0.73 10.54
CA ILE A 16 2.73 1.02 9.22
C ILE A 16 1.77 -0.10 8.82
N LEU A 17 0.53 0.25 8.47
CA LEU A 17 -0.49 -0.66 7.96
C LEU A 17 -0.90 -0.29 6.53
N HIS A 18 -1.46 -1.25 5.79
CA HIS A 18 -2.10 -1.00 4.49
C HIS A 18 -3.55 -1.45 4.56
N ARG A 19 -4.49 -0.50 4.53
CA ARG A 19 -5.92 -0.80 4.54
C ARG A 19 -6.33 -1.37 3.17
N PRO A 20 -7.00 -2.54 3.11
CA PRO A 20 -7.44 -3.12 1.84
C PRO A 20 -8.28 -2.16 1.03
N GLY A 21 -7.94 -1.99 -0.25
CA GLY A 21 -8.60 -1.08 -1.19
C GLY A 21 -9.08 -1.76 -2.47
N ASN A 22 -9.24 -0.95 -3.51
CA ASN A 22 -9.76 -1.39 -4.82
C ASN A 22 -8.91 -2.46 -5.51
N GLU A 23 -7.65 -2.62 -5.11
CA GLU A 23 -6.79 -3.71 -5.55
C GLU A 23 -7.43 -5.08 -5.27
N MET A 24 -8.18 -5.23 -4.17
CA MET A 24 -8.87 -6.48 -3.84
C MET A 24 -10.00 -6.81 -4.81
N LEU A 25 -10.63 -5.79 -5.42
CA LEU A 25 -11.68 -5.97 -6.43
C LEU A 25 -11.13 -6.53 -7.76
N ARG A 26 -9.81 -6.57 -7.93
CA ARG A 26 -9.14 -7.15 -9.10
C ARG A 26 -8.89 -8.65 -8.96
N LEU A 27 -9.12 -9.21 -7.77
CA LEU A 27 -9.02 -10.64 -7.52
C LEU A 27 -10.19 -11.38 -8.16
N THR A 28 -9.86 -12.44 -8.89
CA THR A 28 -10.81 -13.36 -9.49
C THR A 28 -10.40 -14.80 -9.18
N PRO A 29 -11.33 -15.78 -9.24
CA PRO A 29 -10.98 -17.18 -9.05
C PRO A 29 -9.87 -17.67 -9.99
N GLN A 30 -9.70 -17.04 -11.16
CA GLN A 30 -8.71 -17.43 -12.16
C GLN A 30 -7.32 -16.83 -11.91
N ASN A 31 -7.21 -15.70 -11.21
CA ASN A 31 -5.93 -15.00 -11.04
C ASN A 31 -5.41 -15.02 -9.59
N LYS A 32 -6.22 -15.43 -8.61
CA LYS A 32 -5.87 -15.37 -7.17
C LYS A 32 -4.54 -16.03 -6.84
N ASP A 33 -4.28 -17.22 -7.40
CA ASP A 33 -3.06 -17.99 -7.08
C ASP A 33 -1.82 -17.28 -7.64
N HIS A 34 -1.93 -16.68 -8.83
CA HIS A 34 -0.86 -15.89 -9.43
C HIS A 34 -0.62 -14.56 -8.69
N LEU A 35 -1.66 -14.01 -8.06
CA LEU A 35 -1.60 -12.80 -7.24
C LEU A 35 -1.25 -13.11 -5.77
N LEU A 36 -0.93 -14.37 -5.44
CA LEU A 36 -0.53 -14.83 -4.11
C LEU A 36 -1.66 -14.72 -3.06
N PHE A 37 -2.91 -14.93 -3.49
CA PHE A 37 -4.09 -15.02 -2.63
C PHE A 37 -4.69 -16.43 -2.63
N ASP A 38 -5.04 -16.91 -1.44
CA ASP A 38 -5.70 -18.20 -1.26
C ASP A 38 -7.16 -18.19 -1.76
N ASP A 39 -7.88 -17.08 -1.61
CA ASP A 39 -9.26 -16.92 -2.06
C ASP A 39 -9.62 -15.46 -2.42
N VAL A 40 -10.78 -15.26 -3.05
CA VAL A 40 -11.38 -13.95 -3.29
C VAL A 40 -11.96 -13.40 -1.99
N LEU A 41 -11.68 -12.13 -1.70
CA LEU A 41 -12.07 -11.47 -0.46
C LEU A 41 -13.31 -10.61 -0.61
N TRP A 42 -14.12 -10.55 0.45
CA TRP A 42 -15.19 -9.57 0.58
C TRP A 42 -14.62 -8.26 1.11
N LEU A 43 -14.42 -7.28 0.22
CA LEU A 43 -13.70 -6.04 0.53
C LEU A 43 -14.29 -5.26 1.71
N GLU A 44 -15.60 -5.04 1.74
CA GLU A 44 -16.23 -4.28 2.83
C GLU A 44 -15.97 -4.96 4.17
N ARG A 45 -16.07 -6.29 4.21
CA ARG A 45 -15.79 -7.05 5.42
C ARG A 45 -14.33 -7.00 5.83
N ALA A 46 -13.41 -7.13 4.88
CA ALA A 46 -11.97 -7.04 5.13
C ALA A 46 -11.58 -5.64 5.66
N GLN A 47 -12.24 -4.60 5.16
CA GLN A 47 -12.07 -3.23 5.67
C GLN A 47 -12.60 -3.07 7.09
N GLU A 48 -13.79 -3.58 7.41
CA GLU A 48 -14.32 -3.58 8.77
C GLU A 48 -13.36 -4.26 9.77
N GLU A 49 -12.83 -5.42 9.39
CA GLU A 49 -11.88 -6.19 10.22
C GLU A 49 -10.54 -5.47 10.37
N HIS A 50 -10.01 -4.89 9.29
CA HIS A 50 -8.80 -4.10 9.34
C HIS A 50 -8.98 -2.83 10.19
N ASP A 51 -10.13 -2.16 10.11
CA ASP A 51 -10.42 -0.97 10.91
C ASP A 51 -10.54 -1.33 12.40
N GLN A 52 -11.09 -2.50 12.74
CA GLN A 52 -11.08 -3.02 14.11
C GLN A 52 -9.65 -3.31 14.58
N PHE A 53 -8.83 -3.93 13.74
CA PHE A 53 -7.42 -4.19 14.05
C PHE A 53 -6.64 -2.90 14.33
N ALA A 54 -6.79 -1.88 13.47
CA ALA A 54 -6.17 -0.57 13.68
C ALA A 54 -6.64 0.08 14.99
N ARG A 55 -7.93 -0.01 15.32
CA ARG A 55 -8.48 0.51 16.59
C ARG A 55 -7.85 -0.14 17.82
N VAL A 56 -7.68 -1.47 17.80
CA VAL A 56 -7.02 -2.21 18.90
C VAL A 56 -5.61 -1.66 19.19
N LEU A 57 -4.90 -1.21 18.16
CA LEU A 57 -3.56 -0.62 18.28
C LEU A 57 -3.65 0.83 18.79
N THR A 58 -4.51 1.65 18.20
CA THR A 58 -4.65 3.06 18.61
C THR A 58 -5.20 3.20 20.03
N ASP A 59 -6.07 2.29 20.47
CA ASP A 59 -6.58 2.23 21.86
C ASP A 59 -5.48 1.94 22.90
N ARG A 60 -4.29 1.51 22.44
CA ARG A 60 -3.08 1.30 23.24
C ARG A 60 -2.04 2.40 23.03
N ASP A 61 -2.46 3.55 22.52
CA ASP A 61 -1.60 4.70 22.22
C ASP A 61 -0.48 4.41 21.20
N ILE A 62 -0.66 3.38 20.35
CA ILE A 62 0.28 3.05 19.26
C ILE A 62 -0.05 3.96 18.07
N GLU A 63 0.98 4.61 17.52
CA GLU A 63 0.83 5.41 16.31
C GLU A 63 0.67 4.50 15.09
N VAL A 64 -0.51 4.54 14.47
CA VAL A 64 -0.80 3.81 13.23
C VAL A 64 -0.65 4.75 12.05
N LEU A 65 0.32 4.45 11.18
CA LEU A 65 0.53 5.14 9.91
C LEU A 65 -0.02 4.27 8.77
N TYR A 66 -0.68 4.87 7.79
CA TYR A 66 -1.14 4.15 6.61
C TYR A 66 -0.16 4.30 5.45
N LEU A 67 0.20 3.17 4.82
CA LEU A 67 1.09 3.15 3.66
C LEU A 67 0.55 4.01 2.51
N SER A 68 -0.77 3.98 2.27
CA SER A 68 -1.42 4.81 1.25
C SER A 68 -1.20 6.31 1.49
N ASP A 69 -1.28 6.73 2.75
CA ASP A 69 -1.21 8.13 3.14
C ASP A 69 0.24 8.60 3.10
N LEU A 70 1.16 7.77 3.61
CA LEU A 70 2.60 8.00 3.50
C LEU A 70 3.05 8.08 2.05
N LEU A 71 2.54 7.20 1.19
CA LEU A 71 2.83 7.24 -0.25
C LEU A 71 2.27 8.51 -0.87
N ALA A 72 1.02 8.87 -0.60
CA ALA A 72 0.41 10.10 -1.12
C ALA A 72 1.23 11.35 -0.74
N GLN A 73 1.59 11.47 0.54
CA GLN A 73 2.46 12.56 1.03
C GLN A 73 3.84 12.54 0.38
N THR A 74 4.42 11.36 0.18
CA THR A 74 5.73 11.22 -0.48
C THR A 74 5.66 11.68 -1.93
N LEU A 75 4.57 11.39 -2.65
CA LEU A 75 4.38 11.81 -4.04
C LEU A 75 4.11 13.31 -4.20
N GLU A 76 3.86 14.05 -3.12
CA GLU A 76 3.84 15.52 -3.15
C GLU A 76 5.25 16.12 -3.31
N VAL A 77 6.31 15.35 -3.02
CA VAL A 77 7.70 15.73 -3.25
C VAL A 77 8.06 15.44 -4.71
N PRO A 78 8.35 16.47 -5.54
CA PRO A 78 8.55 16.30 -6.98
C PRO A 78 9.63 15.25 -7.33
N GLU A 79 10.78 15.29 -6.63
CA GLU A 79 11.87 14.36 -6.88
C GLU A 79 11.51 12.91 -6.52
N ALA A 80 10.71 12.71 -5.45
CA ALA A 80 10.26 11.38 -5.06
C ALA A 80 9.20 10.85 -6.03
N ARG A 81 8.29 11.73 -6.50
CA ARG A 81 7.30 11.38 -7.52
C ARG A 81 7.97 10.93 -8.82
N GLU A 82 8.93 11.71 -9.32
CA GLU A 82 9.68 11.37 -10.52
C GLU A 82 10.45 10.05 -10.34
N TYR A 83 11.12 9.89 -9.19
CA TYR A 83 11.82 8.66 -8.84
C TYR A 83 10.93 7.42 -8.88
N VAL A 84 9.71 7.50 -8.34
CA VAL A 84 8.73 6.40 -8.32
C VAL A 84 8.20 6.14 -9.72
N LEU A 85 7.75 7.18 -10.43
CA LEU A 85 7.14 7.03 -11.75
C LEU A 85 8.12 6.46 -12.77
N ASP A 86 9.42 6.80 -12.71
CA ASP A 86 10.44 6.24 -13.61
C ASP A 86 10.58 4.72 -13.46
N ARG A 87 10.31 4.20 -12.25
CA ARG A 87 10.46 2.78 -11.92
C ARG A 87 9.18 1.99 -12.15
N VAL A 88 8.02 2.62 -12.00
CA VAL A 88 6.70 1.97 -12.11
C VAL A 88 6.11 2.10 -13.51
N VAL A 89 6.35 3.22 -14.20
CA VAL A 89 5.83 3.53 -15.52
C VAL A 89 6.98 3.69 -16.51
N ASN A 90 7.43 2.57 -17.08
CA ASN A 90 8.50 2.54 -18.08
C ASN A 90 8.23 1.50 -19.17
N GLU A 91 9.03 1.54 -20.24
CA GLU A 91 8.84 0.67 -21.40
C GLU A 91 9.00 -0.82 -21.07
N ASN A 92 9.80 -1.18 -20.05
CA ASN A 92 10.02 -2.57 -19.68
C ASN A 92 8.81 -3.17 -18.95
N THR A 93 8.10 -2.36 -18.17
CA THR A 93 6.93 -2.80 -17.38
C THR A 93 5.61 -2.57 -18.10
N ASN A 94 5.51 -1.52 -18.93
CA ASN A 94 4.26 -1.09 -19.55
C ASN A 94 4.28 -1.18 -21.09
N GLY A 95 5.43 -1.50 -21.68
CA GLY A 95 5.61 -1.51 -23.13
C GLY A 95 5.84 -0.11 -23.71
N PRO A 96 6.60 0.00 -24.83
CA PRO A 96 6.99 1.28 -25.40
C PRO A 96 5.79 2.13 -25.86
N SER A 97 4.72 1.49 -26.33
CA SER A 97 3.54 2.20 -26.84
C SER A 97 2.65 2.82 -25.76
N ALA A 98 2.71 2.32 -24.52
CA ALA A 98 1.81 2.76 -23.44
C ALA A 98 2.51 3.57 -22.35
N ALA A 99 3.83 3.40 -22.18
CA ALA A 99 4.58 4.04 -21.10
C ALA A 99 4.42 5.58 -21.09
N GLU A 100 4.60 6.24 -22.25
CA GLU A 100 4.48 7.70 -22.36
C GLU A 100 3.06 8.19 -22.01
N SER A 101 2.03 7.50 -22.51
CA SER A 101 0.63 7.88 -22.24
C SER A 101 0.24 7.68 -20.78
N LEU A 102 0.71 6.60 -20.16
CA LEU A 102 0.51 6.34 -18.73
C LEU A 102 1.27 7.35 -17.87
N ARG A 103 2.47 7.77 -18.30
CA ARG A 103 3.25 8.78 -17.59
C ARG A 103 2.55 10.13 -17.61
N ALA A 104 2.05 10.55 -18.77
CA ALA A 104 1.28 11.79 -18.92
C ALA A 104 -0.03 11.81 -18.11
N LEU A 105 -0.64 10.66 -17.83
CA LEU A 105 -1.80 10.55 -16.93
C LEU A 105 -1.42 10.67 -15.45
N ALA A 106 -0.18 10.36 -15.12
CA ALA A 106 0.33 10.29 -13.77
C ALA A 106 1.04 11.58 -13.32
N ASP A 107 1.30 12.53 -14.23
CA ASP A 107 1.85 13.87 -14.00
C ASP A 107 0.77 14.90 -13.67
#